data_AF-A0A7K0J5R0-F1
#
_entry.id   AF-A0A7K0J5R0-F1
#
_cell.length_a   1.000
_cell.length_b   1.000
_cell.length_c   1.000
_cell.angle_alpha   90.00
_cell.angle_beta   90.00
_cell.angle_gamma   90.00
#
_symmetry.space_group_name_H-M   'P 1'
#
loop_
_entity.id
_entity.type
_entity.pdbx_description
1 polymer ?
#
loop_
_entity_poly.entity_id
_entity_poly.type
_entity_poly.pdbx_seq_one_letter_code
_entity_poly.pdbx_strand_id
1 'polypeptide(L)'
;MMQDYELDAWLGSALEDTTDEQREQLHRLDEAITDMGLDPDEDPDQERFTGGATVILGDDTLEHAVDQWRDARLAASHARIAMSGAILAAYIRDDATEAELMERTGLSRRVIREALGRSDSR
;
A
#
# COMPACT_ATOMS: atom_id res chain seq x y z
N MET A 1 8.54 -0.76 21.09
CA MET A 1 7.51 -1.50 21.81
C MET A 1 6.61 -0.54 22.56
N MET A 2 5.31 -0.63 22.27
CA MET A 2 4.21 0.14 22.81
C MET A 2 3.86 -0.31 24.24
N GLN A 3 3.64 0.65 25.12
CA GLN A 3 3.25 0.42 26.51
C GLN A 3 1.73 0.22 26.63
N ASP A 4 1.27 -0.40 27.72
CA ASP A 4 -0.17 -0.67 27.96
C ASP A 4 -1.06 0.59 27.84
N TYR A 5 -0.61 1.72 28.37
CA TYR A 5 -1.37 2.98 28.30
C TYR A 5 -1.40 3.58 26.89
N GLU A 6 -0.43 3.25 26.05
CA GLU A 6 -0.38 3.67 24.64
C GLU A 6 -1.33 2.81 23.81
N LEU A 7 -1.37 1.50 24.09
CA LEU A 7 -2.34 0.59 23.49
C LEU A 7 -3.78 0.97 23.88
N ASP A 8 -4.02 1.30 25.15
CA ASP A 8 -5.33 1.79 25.61
C ASP A 8 -5.76 3.07 24.89
N ALA A 9 -4.83 4.01 24.73
CA ALA A 9 -5.07 5.25 24.01
C ALA A 9 -5.36 5.01 22.52
N TRP A 10 -4.66 4.06 21.90
CA TRP A 10 -4.85 3.68 20.50
C TRP A 10 -6.19 2.97 20.28
N LEU A 11 -6.57 2.03 21.14
CA LEU A 11 -7.84 1.30 21.08
C LEU A 11 -9.04 2.24 21.28
N GLY A 12 -8.88 3.28 22.11
CA GLY A 12 -9.93 4.25 22.36
C GLY A 12 -11.22 3.58 22.86
N SER A 13 -12.32 3.71 22.11
CA SER A 13 -13.60 3.09 22.47
C SER A 13 -13.63 1.57 22.30
N ALA A 14 -12.79 1.00 21.42
CA ALA A 14 -12.74 -0.45 21.21
C ALA A 14 -12.19 -1.19 22.44
N LEU A 15 -11.54 -0.47 23.36
CA LEU A 15 -11.02 -0.99 24.62
C LEU A 15 -12.08 -1.76 25.43
N GLU A 16 -13.33 -1.29 25.44
CA GLU A 16 -14.42 -1.91 26.21
C GLU A 16 -14.79 -3.31 25.69
N ASP A 17 -14.57 -3.55 24.40
CA ASP A 17 -14.90 -4.81 23.71
C ASP A 17 -13.66 -5.70 23.47
N THR A 18 -12.46 -5.23 23.86
CA THR A 18 -11.20 -5.96 23.63
C THR A 18 -10.90 -6.90 24.79
N THR A 19 -10.75 -8.19 24.50
CA THR A 19 -10.39 -9.20 25.52
C THR A 19 -8.91 -9.13 25.90
N ASP A 20 -8.56 -9.63 27.10
CA ASP A 20 -7.16 -9.72 27.55
C ASP A 20 -6.27 -10.52 26.57
N GLU A 21 -6.82 -11.57 25.95
CA GLU A 21 -6.11 -12.36 24.95
C GLU A 21 -5.80 -11.53 23.69
N GLN A 22 -6.76 -10.74 23.21
CA GLN A 22 -6.54 -9.84 22.08
C GLN A 22 -5.51 -8.76 22.41
N ARG A 23 -5.55 -8.20 23.63
CA ARG A 23 -4.54 -7.23 24.09
C ARG A 23 -3.14 -7.83 24.06
N GLU A 24 -2.97 -9.04 24.58
CA GLU A 24 -1.68 -9.75 24.54
C GLU A 24 -1.21 -9.99 23.10
N GLN A 25 -2.13 -10.37 22.20
CA GLN A 25 -1.82 -10.55 20.79
C GLN A 25 -1.38 -9.24 20.11
N LEU A 26 -1.99 -8.10 20.47
CA LEU A 26 -1.59 -6.78 19.97
C LEU A 26 -0.18 -6.38 20.45
N HIS A 27 0.16 -6.63 21.71
CA HIS A 27 1.54 -6.43 22.19
C HIS A 27 2.55 -7.32 21.45
N ARG A 28 2.21 -8.59 21.20
CA ARG A 28 3.06 -9.48 20.41
C ARG A 28 3.21 -9.04 18.96
N LEU A 29 2.19 -8.41 18.37
CA LEU A 29 2.26 -7.82 17.04
C LEU A 29 3.21 -6.62 17.00
N ASP A 30 3.08 -5.69 17.96
CA ASP A 30 3.95 -4.53 18.08
C ASP A 30 5.43 -4.92 18.33
N GLU A 31 5.67 -5.92 19.19
CA GLU A 31 7.00 -6.50 19.40
C GLU A 31 7.57 -7.04 18.09
N ALA A 32 6.79 -7.83 17.35
CA ALA A 32 7.23 -8.40 16.08
C ALA A 32 7.52 -7.33 15.01
N ILE A 33 6.76 -6.23 14.97
CA ILE A 33 7.03 -5.11 14.06
C ILE A 33 8.32 -4.40 14.47
N THR A 34 8.48 -4.10 15.76
CA THR A 34 9.71 -3.48 16.30
C THR A 34 10.94 -4.34 15.98
N ASP A 35 10.84 -5.66 16.14
CA ASP A 35 11.93 -6.61 15.86
C ASP A 35 12.35 -6.66 14.37
N MET A 36 11.45 -6.27 13.46
CA MET A 36 11.78 -6.09 12.03
C MET A 36 12.59 -4.81 11.76
N GLY A 37 12.86 -3.99 12.78
CA GLY A 37 13.51 -2.69 12.65
C GLY A 37 12.59 -1.61 12.07
N LEU A 38 11.28 -1.81 12.24
CA LEU A 38 10.22 -0.91 11.77
C LEU A 38 9.70 -0.08 12.95
N ASP A 39 9.24 1.13 12.66
CA ASP A 39 8.74 2.05 13.69
C ASP A 39 7.23 2.27 13.50
N PRO A 40 6.35 1.72 14.35
CA PRO A 40 4.91 1.83 14.18
C PRO A 40 4.36 3.26 14.25
N ASP A 41 5.18 4.25 14.62
CA ASP A 41 4.83 5.68 14.55
C ASP A 41 5.15 6.31 13.17
N GLU A 42 5.82 5.58 12.26
CA GLU A 42 6.02 6.00 10.86
C GLU A 42 4.89 5.48 9.95
N ASP A 43 4.38 6.34 9.06
CA ASP A 43 3.18 6.10 8.22
C ASP A 43 3.10 4.70 7.54
N PRO A 44 4.15 4.10 6.93
CA PRO A 44 4.00 2.77 6.33
C PRO A 44 3.97 1.63 7.37
N ASP A 45 4.52 1.85 8.54
CA ASP A 45 4.65 0.85 9.61
C ASP A 45 3.44 0.89 10.55
N GLN A 46 2.85 2.07 10.73
CA GLN A 46 1.54 2.25 11.36
C GLN A 46 0.43 1.48 10.64
N GLU A 47 0.41 1.53 9.30
CA GLU A 47 -0.54 0.77 8.46
C GLU A 47 -0.35 -0.74 8.62
N ARG A 48 0.90 -1.20 8.80
CA ARG A 48 1.20 -2.61 9.07
C ARG A 48 0.65 -3.06 10.42
N PHE A 49 0.84 -2.27 11.48
CA PHE A 49 0.24 -2.56 12.79
C PHE A 49 -1.28 -2.58 12.69
N THR A 50 -1.87 -1.56 12.09
CA THR A 50 -3.33 -1.41 11.92
C THR A 50 -3.92 -2.61 11.18
N GLY A 51 -3.32 -3.03 10.07
CA GLY A 51 -3.79 -4.20 9.31
C GLY A 51 -3.75 -5.51 10.10
N GLY A 52 -2.74 -5.71 10.96
CA GLY A 52 -2.68 -6.86 11.86
C GLY A 52 -3.69 -6.77 13.01
N ALA A 53 -3.86 -5.58 13.57
CA ALA A 53 -4.79 -5.31 14.66
C ALA A 53 -6.24 -5.58 14.25
N THR A 54 -6.66 -5.17 13.05
CA THR A 54 -8.00 -5.45 12.51
C THR A 54 -8.33 -6.94 12.49
N VAL A 55 -7.34 -7.80 12.19
CA VAL A 55 -7.52 -9.26 12.20
C VAL A 55 -7.60 -9.81 13.63
N ILE A 56 -6.77 -9.32 14.54
CA ILE A 56 -6.77 -9.72 15.96
C ILE A 56 -8.09 -9.33 16.65
N LEU A 57 -8.57 -8.12 16.38
CA LEU A 57 -9.83 -7.60 16.92
C LEU A 57 -11.07 -8.27 16.31
N GLY A 58 -10.90 -8.95 15.16
CA GLY A 58 -11.97 -9.67 14.48
C GLY A 58 -12.82 -8.78 13.56
N ASP A 59 -12.37 -7.57 13.27
CA ASP A 59 -12.99 -6.63 12.35
C ASP A 59 -12.81 -7.05 10.88
N ASP A 60 -11.78 -7.86 10.60
CA ASP A 60 -11.50 -8.41 9.27
C ASP A 60 -10.79 -9.78 9.37
N THR A 61 -10.59 -10.45 8.22
CA THR A 61 -9.84 -11.70 8.12
C THR A 61 -8.61 -11.55 7.23
N LEU A 62 -7.64 -12.45 7.42
CA LEU A 62 -6.47 -12.53 6.55
C LEU A 62 -6.85 -12.77 5.08
N GLU A 63 -7.84 -13.65 4.85
CA GLU A 63 -8.32 -13.96 3.49
C GLU A 63 -8.89 -12.73 2.80
N HIS A 64 -9.72 -11.96 3.50
CA HIS A 64 -10.31 -10.76 2.93
C HIS A 64 -9.25 -9.67 2.70
N ALA A 65 -8.28 -9.48 3.60
CA ALA A 65 -7.15 -8.58 3.37
C ALA A 65 -6.32 -8.97 2.13
N VAL A 66 -6.10 -10.27 1.92
CA VAL A 66 -5.41 -10.79 0.72
C VAL A 66 -6.23 -10.54 -0.55
N ASP A 67 -7.54 -10.72 -0.50
CA ASP A 67 -8.42 -10.46 -1.64
C ASP A 67 -8.48 -8.96 -1.98
N GLN A 68 -8.55 -8.07 -0.98
CA GLN A 68 -8.42 -6.62 -1.18
C GLN A 68 -7.09 -6.24 -1.86
N TRP A 69 -5.97 -6.85 -1.43
CA TRP A 69 -4.68 -6.62 -2.08
C TRP A 69 -4.67 -7.10 -3.54
N ARG A 70 -5.26 -8.27 -3.83
CA ARG A 70 -5.37 -8.79 -5.20
C ARG A 70 -6.17 -7.84 -6.09
N ASP A 71 -7.29 -7.33 -5.59
CA ASP A 71 -8.15 -6.41 -6.32
C ASP A 71 -7.46 -5.07 -6.56
N ALA A 72 -6.79 -4.52 -5.55
CA ALA A 72 -6.00 -3.30 -5.69
C ALA A 72 -4.87 -3.47 -6.70
N ARG A 73 -4.18 -4.62 -6.67
CA ARG A 73 -3.13 -4.95 -7.64
C ARG A 73 -3.68 -5.07 -9.07
N LEU A 74 -4.83 -5.69 -9.23
CA LEU A 74 -5.49 -5.82 -10.53
C LEU A 74 -5.93 -4.44 -11.05
N ALA A 75 -6.53 -3.61 -10.20
CA ALA A 75 -6.92 -2.24 -10.54
C ALA A 75 -5.71 -1.40 -10.95
N ALA A 76 -4.60 -1.48 -10.22
CA ALA A 76 -3.35 -0.81 -10.56
C ALA A 76 -2.79 -1.29 -11.92
N SER A 77 -2.88 -2.59 -12.22
CA SER A 77 -2.51 -3.15 -13.53
C SER A 77 -3.36 -2.57 -14.65
N HIS A 78 -4.69 -2.57 -14.50
CA HIS A 78 -5.62 -1.99 -15.48
C HIS A 78 -5.38 -0.50 -15.69
N ALA A 79 -5.18 0.26 -14.62
CA ALA A 79 -4.86 1.69 -14.69
C ALA A 79 -3.54 1.93 -15.46
N ARG A 80 -2.51 1.12 -15.21
CA ARG A 80 -1.24 1.20 -15.94
C ARG A 80 -1.41 0.91 -17.43
N ILE A 81 -2.18 -0.11 -17.81
CA ILE A 81 -2.45 -0.45 -19.20
C ILE A 81 -3.19 0.70 -19.90
N ALA A 82 -4.25 1.23 -19.27
CA ALA A 82 -5.01 2.34 -19.81
C ALA A 82 -4.15 3.61 -19.99
N MET A 83 -3.32 3.94 -18.98
CA MET A 83 -2.35 5.03 -19.05
C MET A 83 -1.37 4.86 -20.22
N SER A 84 -0.82 3.65 -20.42
CA SER A 84 0.06 3.38 -21.56
C SER A 84 -0.63 3.63 -22.90
N GLY A 85 -1.89 3.23 -23.05
CA GLY A 85 -2.69 3.53 -24.24
C GLY A 85 -2.89 5.03 -24.46
N ALA A 86 -3.11 5.80 -23.39
CA ALA A 86 -3.23 7.26 -23.48
C ALA A 86 -1.92 7.94 -23.90
N ILE A 87 -0.77 7.47 -23.39
CA ILE A 87 0.56 7.94 -23.79
C ILE A 87 0.80 7.65 -25.28
N LEU A 88 0.50 6.43 -25.73
CA LEU A 88 0.62 6.06 -27.14
C LEU A 88 -0.28 6.90 -28.05
N ALA A 89 -1.51 7.17 -27.62
CA ALA A 89 -2.43 8.04 -28.36
C ALA A 89 -1.88 9.47 -28.49
N ALA A 90 -1.31 10.04 -27.43
CA ALA A 90 -0.66 11.35 -27.47
C ALA A 90 0.57 11.35 -28.40
N TYR A 91 1.38 10.30 -28.35
CA TYR A 91 2.52 10.13 -29.27
C TYR A 91 2.10 10.11 -30.74
N ILE A 92 1.04 9.36 -31.09
CA ILE A 92 0.58 9.22 -32.48
C ILE A 92 -0.19 10.46 -32.95
N ARG A 93 -1.11 10.98 -32.14
CA ARG A 93 -2.04 12.04 -32.54
C ARG A 93 -1.38 13.41 -32.56
N ASP A 94 -0.54 13.69 -31.57
CA ASP A 94 0.07 15.01 -31.36
C ASP A 94 1.52 15.05 -31.88
N ASP A 95 2.03 13.95 -32.47
CA ASP A 95 3.45 13.73 -32.85
C ASP A 95 4.42 14.06 -31.69
N ALA A 96 3.98 13.82 -30.45
CA ALA A 96 4.69 14.23 -29.26
C ALA A 96 5.98 13.42 -29.06
N THR A 97 7.05 14.11 -28.70
CA THR A 97 8.33 13.49 -28.36
C THR A 97 8.30 12.85 -26.97
N GLU A 98 9.22 11.91 -26.69
CA GLU A 98 9.39 11.33 -25.34
C GLU A 98 9.62 12.42 -24.28
N ALA A 99 10.34 13.50 -24.62
CA ALA A 99 10.62 14.60 -23.71
C ALA A 99 9.37 15.41 -23.36
N GLU A 100 8.54 15.75 -24.35
CA GLU A 100 7.29 16.49 -24.11
C GLU A 100 6.29 15.65 -23.31
N LEU A 101 6.24 14.34 -23.53
CA LEU A 101 5.39 13.44 -22.75
C LEU A 101 5.83 13.37 -21.29
N MET A 102 7.14 13.31 -21.03
CA MET A 102 7.69 13.36 -19.67
C MET A 102 7.35 14.69 -19.00
N GLU A 103 7.55 15.82 -19.68
CA GLU A 103 7.27 17.15 -19.14
C GLU A 103 5.79 17.32 -18.79
N ARG A 104 4.88 16.90 -19.67
CA ARG A 104 3.43 17.03 -19.48
C ARG A 104 2.88 16.16 -18.35
N THR A 105 3.48 15.00 -18.10
CA THR A 105 2.93 13.97 -17.20
C THR A 105 3.71 13.82 -15.90
N GLY A 106 4.93 14.34 -15.83
CA GLY A 106 5.88 14.10 -14.74
C GLY A 106 6.41 12.66 -14.69
N LEU A 107 6.07 11.80 -15.65
CA LEU A 107 6.50 10.41 -15.65
C LEU A 107 7.97 10.28 -16.05
N SER A 108 8.64 9.31 -15.43
CA SER A 108 10.03 9.00 -15.77
C SER A 108 10.16 8.51 -17.22
N ARG A 109 11.34 8.72 -17.82
CA ARG A 109 11.67 8.22 -19.15
C ARG A 109 11.41 6.72 -19.31
N ARG A 110 11.69 5.93 -18.27
CA ARG A 110 11.46 4.48 -18.27
C ARG A 110 9.98 4.16 -18.51
N VAL A 111 9.09 4.83 -17.79
CA VAL A 111 7.63 4.63 -17.91
C VAL A 111 7.13 5.03 -19.29
N ILE A 112 7.60 6.16 -19.84
CA ILE A 112 7.24 6.58 -21.19
C ILE A 112 7.70 5.55 -22.23
N ARG A 113 8.95 5.08 -22.13
CA ARG A 113 9.48 4.07 -23.08
C ARG A 113 8.76 2.74 -22.99
N GLU A 114 8.43 2.27 -21.79
CA GLU A 114 7.62 1.07 -21.59
C GLU A 114 6.23 1.22 -22.24
N ALA A 115 5.56 2.36 -22.02
CA ALA A 115 4.26 2.65 -22.63
C ALA A 115 4.32 2.67 -24.18
N LEU A 116 5.44 3.09 -24.75
CA LEU A 116 5.68 3.10 -26.20
C LEU A 116 6.23 1.77 -26.76
N GLY A 117 6.40 0.73 -25.91
CA GLY A 117 6.95 -0.56 -26.34
C GLY A 117 8.44 -0.54 -26.69
N ARG A 118 9.20 0.43 -26.13
CA ARG A 118 10.63 0.69 -26.42
C ARG A 118 11.55 0.41 -25.23
N SER A 119 11.07 -0.31 -24.23
CA SER A 119 11.89 -0.80 -23.12
C SER A 119 12.96 -1.75 -23.65
N ASP A 120 14.20 -1.59 -23.20
CA ASP A 120 15.27 -2.53 -23.49
C ASP A 120 14.90 -3.88 -22.87
N SER A 121 14.56 -4.85 -23.72
CA SER A 121 14.33 -6.22 -23.29
C SER A 121 15.57 -6.73 -22.55
N ARG A 122 15.39 -7.08 -21.26
CA ARG A 122 16.30 -7.99 -20.56
C ARG A 122 15.80 -9.42 -20.71
#